data_AF-A0A7C9HPW6-F1
#
_entry.id   AF-A0A7C9HPW6-F1
#
_cell.length_a   1.000
_cell.length_b   1.000
_cell.length_c   1.000
_cell.angle_alpha   90.00
_cell.angle_beta   90.00
_cell.angle_gamma   90.00
#
_symmetry.space_group_name_H-M   'P 1'
#
loop_
_entity.id
_entity.type
_entity.pdbx_description
1 polymer ?
#
loop_
_entity_poly.entity_id
_entity_poly.type
_entity_poly.pdbx_seq_one_letter_code
_entity_poly.pdbx_strand_id
1 'polypeptide(L)'
;MNHDAAVIVSGWRLTLLILGLELGSLALKVALGIAAGQTEYLSAGLFAGTALLCWPVYQGKLWARIEVCILWGTGAIELALSGSPVWGLTSFLLGLTLFWAPQVNAYMDYAAQQ
;
A
#
# COMPACT_ATOMS: atom_id res chain seq x y z
N MET A 1 27.15 -13.14 8.21
CA MET A 1 26.90 -12.13 7.15
C MET A 1 25.81 -12.48 6.14
N ASN A 2 25.36 -13.74 5.98
CA ASN A 2 24.33 -14.08 4.97
C ASN A 2 22.86 -14.02 5.45
N HIS A 3 22.59 -14.06 6.77
CA HIS A 3 21.22 -14.08 7.27
C HIS A 3 20.53 -12.72 7.13
N ASP A 4 21.23 -11.64 7.46
CA ASP A 4 20.67 -10.28 7.45
C ASP A 4 20.35 -9.80 6.04
N ALA A 5 21.21 -10.09 5.06
CA ALA A 5 20.97 -9.75 3.66
C ALA A 5 19.74 -10.46 3.08
N ALA A 6 19.52 -11.74 3.41
CA ALA A 6 18.36 -12.48 2.95
C ALA A 6 17.05 -11.92 3.52
N VAL A 7 17.06 -11.49 4.79
CA VAL A 7 15.92 -10.84 5.45
C VAL A 7 15.59 -9.50 4.79
N ILE A 8 16.60 -8.67 4.48
CA ILE A 8 16.42 -7.39 3.79
C ILE A 8 15.81 -7.59 2.40
N VAL A 9 16.33 -8.54 1.62
CA VAL A 9 15.80 -8.85 0.27
C VAL A 9 14.38 -9.39 0.35
N SER A 10 14.06 -10.22 1.35
CA SER A 10 12.69 -10.68 1.58
C SER A 10 11.74 -9.53 1.91
N GLY A 11 12.17 -8.62 2.80
CA GLY A 11 11.43 -7.42 3.16
C GLY A 11 11.17 -6.49 1.98
N TRP A 12 12.18 -6.30 1.12
CA TRP A 12 12.06 -5.56 -0.13
C TRP A 12 11.00 -6.17 -1.06
N ARG A 13 11.06 -7.49 -1.29
CA ARG A 13 10.09 -8.21 -2.14
C ARG A 13 8.67 -8.11 -1.58
N LEU A 14 8.52 -8.28 -0.27
CA LEU A 14 7.23 -8.18 0.40
C LEU A 14 6.65 -6.76 0.30
N THR A 15 7.49 -5.74 0.49
CA THR A 15 7.09 -4.32 0.32
C THR A 15 6.61 -4.05 -1.11
N LEU A 16 7.37 -4.50 -2.12
CA LEU A 16 6.98 -4.38 -3.52
C LEU A 16 5.67 -5.10 -3.83
N LEU A 17 5.49 -6.30 -3.27
CA LEU A 17 4.28 -7.08 -3.48
C LEU A 17 3.06 -6.39 -2.85
N ILE A 18 3.18 -5.87 -1.62
CA ILE A 18 2.10 -5.13 -0.95
C ILE A 18 1.72 -3.88 -1.75
N LEU A 19 2.70 -3.03 -2.09
CA LEU A 19 2.46 -1.80 -2.85
C LEU A 19 1.92 -2.10 -4.25
N GLY A 20 2.45 -3.13 -4.92
CA GLY A 20 2.02 -3.52 -6.26
C GLY A 20 0.61 -4.10 -6.28
N LEU A 21 0.23 -4.91 -5.28
CA LEU A 21 -1.12 -5.42 -5.15
C LEU A 21 -2.13 -4.29 -4.91
N GLU A 22 -1.79 -3.32 -4.06
CA GLU A 22 -2.69 -2.18 -3.82
C GLU A 22 -2.79 -1.21 -4.99
N LEU A 23 -1.67 -0.91 -5.66
CA LEU A 23 -1.74 -0.13 -6.89
C LEU A 23 -2.55 -0.85 -7.98
N GLY A 24 -2.37 -2.16 -8.10
CA GLY A 24 -3.11 -3.00 -9.04
C GLY A 24 -4.61 -3.05 -8.72
N SER A 25 -4.98 -3.19 -7.44
CA SER A 25 -6.38 -3.23 -7.00
C SER A 25 -7.08 -1.89 -7.26
N LEU A 26 -6.42 -0.78 -6.92
CA LEU A 26 -6.94 0.58 -7.15
C LEU A 26 -7.05 0.89 -8.64
N ALA A 27 -6.04 0.52 -9.45
CA ALA A 27 -6.08 0.69 -10.90
C ALA A 27 -7.22 -0.10 -11.54
N LEU A 28 -7.41 -1.36 -11.11
CA LEU A 28 -8.52 -2.19 -11.59
C LEU A 28 -9.87 -1.56 -11.23
N LYS A 29 -10.02 -1.04 -10.01
CA LYS A 29 -11.25 -0.39 -9.58
C LYS A 29 -11.55 0.86 -10.41
N VAL A 30 -10.56 1.72 -10.64
CA VAL A 30 -10.69 2.89 -11.52
C VAL A 30 -11.08 2.48 -12.93
N ALA A 31 -10.43 1.45 -13.50
CA ALA A 31 -10.75 0.94 -14.82
C ALA A 31 -12.18 0.39 -14.93
N LEU A 32 -12.64 -0.36 -13.93
CA LEU A 32 -14.01 -0.88 -13.86
C LEU A 32 -15.04 0.27 -13.73
N GLY A 33 -14.76 1.28 -12.91
CA GLY A 33 -15.59 2.47 -12.80
C GLY A 33 -15.74 3.20 -14.13
N ILE A 34 -14.62 3.44 -14.83
CA ILE A 34 -14.62 4.06 -16.16
C ILE A 34 -15.41 3.21 -17.17
N ALA A 35 -15.22 1.89 -17.18
CA ALA A 35 -15.94 0.98 -18.06
C ALA A 35 -17.46 0.95 -17.78
N ALA A 36 -17.85 1.15 -16.52
CA ALA A 36 -19.26 1.27 -16.11
C ALA A 36 -19.85 2.68 -16.33
N GLY A 37 -19.08 3.62 -16.87
CA GLY A 37 -19.50 5.02 -17.06
C GLY A 37 -19.63 5.81 -15.75
N GLN A 38 -19.00 5.32 -14.67
CA GLN A 38 -19.01 5.95 -13.36
C GLN A 38 -17.66 6.60 -13.08
N THR A 39 -17.69 7.88 -12.70
CA THR A 39 -16.46 8.59 -12.31
C THR A 39 -16.19 8.40 -10.82
N GLU A 40 -15.35 7.42 -10.48
CA GLU A 40 -14.90 7.20 -9.10
C GLU A 40 -13.72 8.12 -8.74
N TYR A 41 -14.00 9.40 -8.51
CA TYR A 41 -12.98 10.40 -8.15
C TYR A 41 -12.17 10.01 -6.90
N LEU A 42 -12.82 9.39 -5.92
CA LEU A 42 -12.15 8.90 -4.72
C LEU A 42 -11.12 7.82 -5.07
N SER A 43 -11.51 6.78 -5.80
CA SER A 43 -10.62 5.68 -6.17
C SER A 43 -9.45 6.16 -7.03
N ALA A 44 -9.69 7.13 -7.92
CA ALA A 44 -8.64 7.80 -8.68
C ALA A 44 -7.69 8.62 -7.80
N GLY A 45 -8.22 9.34 -6.79
CA GLY A 45 -7.43 10.06 -5.81
C GLY A 45 -6.59 9.15 -4.91
N LEU A 46 -7.17 8.04 -4.43
CA LEU A 46 -6.46 7.00 -3.67
C LEU A 46 -5.37 6.34 -4.51
N PHE A 47 -5.64 6.05 -5.79
CA PHE A 47 -4.65 5.53 -6.73
C PHE A 47 -3.50 6.50 -6.91
N ALA A 48 -3.78 7.77 -7.22
CA ALA A 48 -2.76 8.79 -7.43
C ALA A 48 -1.93 9.04 -6.15
N GLY A 49 -2.59 9.17 -4.99
CA GLY A 49 -1.92 9.36 -3.71
C GLY A 49 -1.02 8.19 -3.35
N THR A 50 -1.51 6.95 -3.50
CA THR A 50 -0.71 5.74 -3.26
C THR A 50 0.49 5.69 -4.21
N ALA A 51 0.28 5.96 -5.51
CA ALA A 51 1.36 5.93 -6.50
C ALA A 51 2.48 6.93 -6.21
N LEU A 52 2.11 8.15 -5.76
CA LEU A 52 3.08 9.18 -5.37
C LEU A 52 3.88 8.77 -4.14
N LEU A 53 3.26 8.07 -3.19
CA LEU A 53 3.89 7.68 -1.94
C LEU A 53 4.67 6.36 -2.02
N CYS A 54 4.44 5.54 -3.05
CA CYS A 54 5.18 4.27 -3.24
C CYS A 54 6.69 4.47 -3.23
N TRP A 55 7.19 5.52 -3.90
CA TRP A 55 8.62 5.77 -3.97
C TRP A 55 9.21 6.22 -2.62
N PRO A 56 8.64 7.21 -1.90
CA PRO A 56 9.04 7.51 -0.53
C PRO A 56 8.96 6.32 0.44
N VAL A 57 7.92 5.47 0.33
CA VAL A 57 7.83 4.23 1.13
C VAL A 57 8.99 3.30 0.80
N TYR A 58 9.31 3.14 -0.48
CA TYR A 58 10.44 2.33 -0.93
C TYR A 58 11.77 2.84 -0.39
N GLN A 59 11.94 4.16 -0.25
CA GLN A 59 13.11 4.80 0.38
C GLN A 59 13.13 4.70 1.92
N GLY A 60 12.26 3.90 2.54
CA GLY A 60 12.23 3.74 4.00
C GLY A 60 11.69 4.95 4.75
N LYS A 61 11.03 5.91 4.09
CA LYS A 61 10.49 7.10 4.77
C LYS A 61 9.28 6.74 5.63
N LEU A 62 9.44 6.86 6.95
CA LEU A 62 8.38 6.54 7.92
C LEU A 62 7.11 7.36 7.70
N TRP A 63 7.25 8.66 7.41
CA TRP A 63 6.10 9.54 7.17
C TRP A 63 5.25 9.04 6.00
N ALA A 64 5.88 8.56 4.93
CA ALA A 64 5.18 8.05 3.76
C ALA A 64 4.45 6.74 4.05
N ARG A 65 5.04 5.86 4.87
CA ARG A 65 4.36 4.64 5.34
C ARG A 65 3.11 4.98 6.14
N ILE A 66 3.18 5.98 7.00
CA ILE A 66 2.03 6.46 7.79
C ILE A 66 0.96 7.03 6.86
N GLU A 67 1.33 7.89 5.91
CA GLU A 67 0.38 8.48 4.96
C GLU A 67 -0.33 7.42 4.10
N VAL A 68 0.40 6.43 3.59
CA VAL A 68 -0.19 5.29 2.85
C VAL A 68 -1.17 4.52 3.73
N CYS A 69 -0.81 4.26 4.99
CA CYS A 69 -1.69 3.55 5.91
C CYS A 69 -2.96 4.33 6.24
N ILE A 70 -2.85 5.66 6.37
CA ILE A 70 -4.01 6.54 6.56
C ILE A 70 -4.89 6.51 5.31
N LEU A 71 -4.32 6.65 4.10
CA LEU A 71 -5.06 6.59 2.84
C LEU A 71 -5.80 5.27 2.66
N TRP A 72 -5.16 4.15 2.97
CA TRP A 72 -5.81 2.84 2.88
C TRP A 72 -6.84 2.65 3.98
N GLY A 73 -6.62 3.19 5.18
CA GLY A 73 -7.60 3.21 6.26
C GLY A 73 -8.85 4.03 5.94
N THR A 74 -8.70 5.23 5.34
CA THR A 74 -9.84 6.06 4.93
C THR A 74 -10.61 5.39 3.80
N GLY A 75 -9.93 4.86 2.79
CA GLY A 75 -10.55 4.08 1.73
C GLY A 75 -11.28 2.84 2.25
N ALA A 76 -10.74 2.18 3.29
CA ALA A 76 -11.37 1.04 3.91
C ALA A 76 -12.68 1.38 4.63
N ILE A 77 -12.68 2.47 5.40
CA ILE A 77 -13.88 2.96 6.10
C ILE A 77 -14.96 3.34 5.09
N GLU A 78 -14.60 4.06 4.03
CA GLU A 78 -15.56 4.50 3.03
C GLU A 78 -16.19 3.30 2.28
N LEU A 79 -15.37 2.30 1.92
CA LEU A 79 -15.85 1.08 1.27
C LEU A 79 -16.72 0.23 2.20
N ALA A 80 -16.43 0.21 3.50
CA ALA A 80 -17.29 -0.44 4.48
C ALA A 80 -18.67 0.23 4.56
N LEU A 81 -18.70 1.57 4.52
CA LEU A 81 -19.94 2.35 4.52
C LEU A 81 -20.72 2.24 3.20
N SER A 82 -20.02 2.03 2.07
CA SER A 82 -20.63 1.89 0.74
C SER A 82 -21.09 0.46 0.41
N GLY A 83 -21.03 -0.47 1.37
CA GLY A 83 -21.47 -1.86 1.19
C GLY A 83 -20.47 -2.76 0.46
N SER A 84 -19.21 -2.35 0.32
CA SER A 84 -18.11 -3.15 -0.25
C SER A 84 -16.98 -3.40 0.76
N PRO A 85 -17.27 -3.99 1.95
CA PRO A 85 -16.33 -4.07 3.05
C PRO A 85 -15.10 -4.94 2.74
N VAL A 86 -15.22 -5.94 1.86
CA VAL A 86 -14.12 -6.86 1.53
C VAL A 86 -12.92 -6.12 0.95
N TRP A 87 -13.15 -5.24 -0.02
CA TRP A 87 -12.08 -4.47 -0.67
C TRP A 87 -11.39 -3.53 0.33
N GLY A 88 -12.17 -2.85 1.16
CA GLY A 88 -11.62 -1.97 2.19
C GLY A 88 -10.78 -2.73 3.21
N LEU A 89 -11.27 -3.89 3.66
CA LEU A 89 -10.58 -4.69 4.66
C LEU A 89 -9.26 -5.27 4.12
N THR A 90 -9.22 -5.67 2.84
CA THR A 90 -7.98 -6.11 2.19
C THR A 90 -6.92 -5.01 2.15
N SER A 91 -7.28 -3.80 1.70
CA SER A 91 -6.33 -2.67 1.66
C SER A 91 -5.82 -2.28 3.05
N PHE A 92 -6.70 -2.30 4.05
CA PHE A 92 -6.29 -2.02 5.43
C PHE A 92 -5.33 -3.07 5.98
N LEU A 93 -5.62 -4.37 5.78
CA LEU A 93 -4.74 -5.45 6.22
C LEU A 93 -3.38 -5.38 5.53
N LEU A 94 -3.32 -5.08 4.24
CA LEU A 94 -2.08 -4.86 3.52
C LEU A 94 -1.30 -3.66 4.08
N GLY A 95 -1.98 -2.58 4.47
CA GLY A 95 -1.37 -1.45 5.16
C GLY A 95 -0.72 -1.83 6.49
N LEU A 96 -1.42 -2.63 7.31
CA LEU A 96 -0.88 -3.13 8.56
C LEU A 96 0.33 -4.04 8.36
N THR A 97 0.34 -4.86 7.30
CA THR A 97 1.51 -5.72 7.02
C THR A 97 2.77 -4.91 6.75
N LEU A 98 2.66 -3.68 6.22
CA LEU A 98 3.82 -2.80 6.09
C LEU A 98 4.46 -2.51 7.44
N PHE A 99 3.71 -2.44 8.55
CA PHE A 99 4.23 -2.11 9.88
C PHE A 99 4.60 -3.31 10.74
N TRP A 100 3.88 -4.42 10.59
CA TRP A 100 4.02 -5.55 11.50
C TRP A 100 4.87 -6.70 10.95
N ALA A 101 5.15 -6.72 9.65
CA ALA A 101 6.06 -7.71 9.09
C ALA A 101 7.51 -7.40 9.52
N PRO A 102 8.18 -8.29 10.27
CA PRO A 102 9.55 -8.03 10.76
C PRO A 102 10.55 -7.90 9.60
N GLN A 103 10.31 -8.61 8.50
CA GLN A 103 11.11 -8.51 7.29
C GLN A 103 10.98 -7.14 6.62
N VAL A 104 9.76 -6.56 6.59
CA VAL A 104 9.54 -5.21 6.04
C VAL A 104 10.23 -4.19 6.93
N ASN A 105 10.12 -4.29 8.25
CA ASN A 105 10.82 -3.37 9.15
C ASN A 105 12.34 -3.42 8.97
N ALA A 106 12.93 -4.61 8.87
CA ALA A 106 14.37 -4.76 8.60
C ALA A 106 14.79 -4.13 7.26
N TYR A 107 13.96 -4.27 6.21
CA TYR A 107 14.18 -3.57 4.94
C TYR A 107 14.08 -2.05 5.08
N MET A 108 13.07 -1.55 5.79
CA MET A 108 12.82 -0.11 5.94
C MET A 108 13.92 0.58 6.75
N ASP A 109 14.42 -0.08 7.80
CA ASP A 109 15.55 0.41 8.59
C ASP A 109 16.83 0.49 7.74
N TYR A 110 17.05 -0.49 6.86
CA TYR A 110 18.15 -0.47 5.89
C TYR A 110 17.96 0.66 4.86
N ALA A 111 16.77 0.78 4.27
CA ALA A 111 16.48 1.78 3.25
C ALA A 111 16.56 3.22 3.80
N ALA A 112 16.22 3.44 5.06
CA ALA A 112 16.31 4.74 5.71
C ALA A 112 17.74 5.21 5.98
N GLN A 113 18.71 4.28 5.97
CA GLN A 113 20.14 4.56 6.18
C GLN A 113 20.90 4.86 4.87
N GLN A 114 20.26 4.68 3.71
CA GLN A 114 20.80 5.07 2.40
C GLN A 114 20.43 6.52 2.06
#